data_AF-A0A6A6E5K3-F1
#
_entry.id   AF-A0A6A6E5K3-F1
#
_cell.length_a   1.000
_cell.length_b   1.000
_cell.length_c   1.000
_cell.angle_alpha   90.00
_cell.angle_beta   90.00
_cell.angle_gamma   90.00
#
_symmetry.space_group_name_H-M   'P 1'
#
loop_
_entity.id
_entity.type
_entity.pdbx_description
1 polymer ?
#
loop_
_entity_poly.entity_id
_entity_poly.type
_entity_poly.pdbx_seq_one_letter_code
_entity_poly.pdbx_strand_id
1 'polypeptide(L)'
;MSARHWPDLIKECPRTEKGEKKLTPREPQEVKWIRQMTSQTPSQEFQPVLPDLDGKPLFTTHDSGETLQRRCGRAFQNAYTADRQHLFLEMLYNHHQGISKGISSFYVRQSVWFAFFEPILPSQIASNVLISDPFRSLIDAGHLEELHGIFAVASTSQATAGYVQNSGSQPEKMEALRDVNKHLEELELQNREYFRQLEESRACSTDLQGKISCLQLKIGDEDAKANNMLLNLRSREESLNAEKNQLLVKFTELENKLKYMEAGNDELQRQLAQLRQIMLETQNDAKVRMCL
;
A
#
# COMPACT_ATOMS: atom_id res chain seq x y z
N MET A 1 -1.37 16.09 -40.30
CA MET A 1 -2.33 16.27 -39.18
C MET A 1 -1.53 16.73 -37.97
N SER A 2 -1.75 17.96 -37.53
CA SER A 2 -0.93 18.65 -36.52
C SER A 2 -1.28 18.14 -35.11
N ALA A 3 -0.27 17.70 -34.35
CA ALA A 3 -0.42 17.24 -32.98
C ALA A 3 -0.73 18.45 -32.08
N ARG A 4 -1.87 18.39 -31.37
CA ARG A 4 -2.26 19.44 -30.42
C ARG A 4 -1.27 19.46 -29.26
N HIS A 5 -0.66 20.62 -29.08
CA HIS A 5 0.33 20.90 -28.05
C HIS A 5 -0.34 20.88 -26.66
N TRP A 6 0.28 20.19 -25.70
CA TRP A 6 -0.22 19.96 -24.34
C TRP A 6 -0.31 21.17 -23.37
N PRO A 7 0.16 22.41 -23.64
CA PRO A 7 0.04 23.51 -22.67
C PRO A 7 -1.39 24.03 -22.46
N ASP A 8 -2.34 23.75 -23.36
CA ASP A 8 -3.65 24.42 -23.37
C ASP A 8 -4.70 23.79 -22.42
N LEU A 9 -4.40 22.64 -21.80
CA LEU A 9 -5.35 21.88 -20.98
C LEU A 9 -5.21 22.09 -19.46
N ILE A 10 -4.18 22.82 -19.02
CA ILE A 10 -4.04 23.24 -17.63
C ILE A 10 -4.26 24.74 -17.62
N LYS A 11 -5.49 25.17 -17.28
CA LYS A 11 -5.69 26.57 -16.88
C LYS A 11 -4.73 26.83 -15.73
N GLU A 12 -3.73 27.68 -15.97
CA GLU A 12 -2.77 28.08 -14.96
C GLU A 12 -3.52 28.41 -13.66
N CYS A 13 -3.11 27.80 -12.55
CA CYS A 13 -3.55 28.24 -11.23
C CYS A 13 -3.35 29.76 -11.17
N PRO A 14 -4.37 30.54 -10.74
CA PRO A 14 -4.29 32.00 -10.75
C PRO A 14 -3.00 32.44 -10.07
N ARG A 15 -2.09 33.02 -10.85
CA ARG A 15 -0.91 33.68 -10.32
C ARG A 15 -1.41 34.78 -9.39
N THR A 16 -1.00 34.72 -8.13
CA THR A 16 -1.17 35.83 -7.20
C THR A 16 -0.44 37.04 -7.78
N GLU A 17 -1.18 37.96 -8.37
CA GLU A 17 -0.67 39.28 -8.71
C GLU A 17 -0.22 39.98 -7.42
N LYS A 18 0.96 40.58 -7.49
CA LYS A 18 1.58 41.49 -6.50
C LYS A 18 2.19 40.85 -5.25
N GLY A 19 3.37 40.26 -5.45
CA GLY A 19 4.50 40.42 -4.51
C GLY A 19 4.51 39.59 -3.21
N GLU A 20 3.53 38.73 -2.95
CA GLU A 20 3.59 37.85 -1.79
C GLU A 20 4.42 36.58 -2.05
N LYS A 21 5.30 36.24 -1.11
CA LYS A 21 6.19 35.08 -1.19
C LYS A 21 5.37 33.79 -1.29
N LYS A 22 5.72 32.92 -2.24
CA LYS A 22 5.27 31.52 -2.27
C LYS A 22 5.50 30.90 -0.89
N LEU A 23 4.42 30.46 -0.24
CA LEU A 23 4.52 29.55 0.90
C LEU A 23 5.04 28.22 0.36
N THR A 24 6.35 28.02 0.44
CA THR A 24 6.89 26.66 0.45
C THR A 24 6.20 25.91 1.59
N PRO A 25 5.77 24.65 1.39
CA PRO A 25 5.33 23.81 2.48
C PRO A 25 6.46 23.73 3.50
N ARG A 26 6.35 24.52 4.57
CA ARG A 26 7.15 24.32 5.78
C ARG A 26 6.75 22.97 6.36
N GLU A 27 7.71 22.33 7.02
CA GLU A 27 7.61 21.09 7.78
C GLU A 27 6.20 20.78 8.30
N PRO A 28 5.79 19.49 8.33
CA PRO A 28 4.46 19.09 8.76
C PRO A 28 4.16 19.72 10.11
N GLN A 29 3.29 20.74 10.11
CA GLN A 29 2.72 21.23 11.35
C GLN A 29 2.01 20.04 11.99
N GLU A 30 2.26 19.79 13.28
CA GLU A 30 1.46 18.86 14.08
C GLU A 30 0.00 19.30 14.01
N VAL A 31 -0.74 18.76 13.04
CA VAL A 31 -2.08 19.24 12.80
C VAL A 31 -2.97 18.67 13.90
N LYS A 32 -3.52 19.60 14.67
CA LYS A 32 -4.48 19.49 15.78
C LYS A 32 -5.82 18.81 15.43
N TRP A 33 -5.89 17.90 14.45
CA TRP A 33 -7.13 17.22 14.05
C TRP A 33 -7.75 16.36 15.16
N ILE A 34 -6.98 15.98 16.19
CA ILE A 34 -7.45 15.08 17.25
C ILE A 34 -8.34 15.82 18.29
N ARG A 35 -8.25 17.15 18.42
CA ARG A 35 -8.94 17.87 19.51
C ARG A 35 -10.40 18.22 19.24
N GLN A 36 -10.89 18.14 18.00
CA GLN A 36 -12.27 18.55 17.70
C GLN A 36 -13.29 17.39 17.78
N MET A 37 -12.82 16.14 17.82
CA MET A 37 -13.66 14.94 18.03
C MET A 37 -13.81 14.56 19.51
N THR A 38 -13.02 15.16 20.41
CA THR A 38 -12.99 14.83 21.86
C THR A 38 -13.92 15.71 22.70
N SER A 39 -14.57 16.71 22.11
CA SER A 39 -15.52 17.59 22.80
C SER A 39 -16.94 17.02 22.92
N GLN A 40 -17.20 15.84 22.37
CA GLN A 40 -18.44 15.11 22.64
C GLN A 40 -18.32 14.43 24.01
N THR A 41 -19.18 14.82 24.94
CA THR A 41 -19.38 14.19 26.24
C THR A 41 -19.40 12.66 26.06
N PRO A 42 -18.59 11.88 26.81
CA PRO A 42 -18.58 10.44 26.66
C PRO A 42 -19.91 9.88 27.18
N SER A 43 -20.84 9.64 26.26
CA SER A 43 -22.03 8.84 26.52
C SER A 43 -21.57 7.41 26.78
N GLN A 44 -21.79 6.92 28.01
CA GLN A 44 -21.69 5.54 28.51
C GLN A 44 -20.57 4.68 27.89
N GLU A 45 -19.53 4.38 28.68
CA GLU A 45 -18.45 3.47 28.29
C GLU A 45 -18.99 2.22 27.60
N PHE A 46 -18.61 2.03 26.33
CA PHE A 46 -18.90 0.82 25.60
C PHE A 46 -18.16 -0.34 26.30
N GLN A 47 -18.91 -1.32 26.79
CA GLN A 47 -18.31 -2.55 27.29
C GLN A 47 -18.03 -3.47 26.09
N PRO A 48 -16.76 -3.87 25.88
CA PRO A 48 -16.44 -4.82 24.83
C PRO A 48 -17.24 -6.11 25.04
N VAL A 49 -17.93 -6.55 23.98
CA VAL A 49 -18.53 -7.88 23.95
C VAL A 49 -17.37 -8.86 24.08
N LEU A 50 -17.31 -9.54 25.22
CA LEU A 50 -16.29 -10.55 25.49
C LEU A 50 -16.40 -11.66 24.43
N PRO A 51 -15.27 -12.29 24.05
CA PRO A 51 -15.32 -13.47 23.20
C PRO A 51 -16.26 -14.50 23.82
N ASP A 52 -16.85 -15.34 22.96
CA ASP A 52 -17.69 -16.45 23.40
C ASP A 52 -16.94 -17.31 24.44
N LEU A 53 -17.65 -18.01 25.32
CA LEU A 53 -17.06 -18.85 26.39
C LEU A 53 -16.06 -19.88 25.85
N ASP A 54 -16.19 -20.22 24.56
CA ASP A 54 -15.31 -21.12 23.81
C ASP A 54 -14.03 -20.46 23.25
N GLY A 55 -13.79 -19.17 23.51
CA GLY A 55 -12.60 -18.45 23.04
C GLY A 55 -12.53 -18.27 21.52
N LYS A 56 -13.66 -18.32 20.81
CA LYS A 56 -13.74 -18.08 19.37
C LYS A 56 -14.01 -16.59 19.08
N PRO A 57 -13.43 -16.02 18.01
CA PRO A 57 -13.77 -14.67 17.60
C PRO A 57 -15.26 -14.63 17.23
N LEU A 58 -15.94 -13.63 17.77
CA LEU A 58 -17.33 -13.39 17.43
C LEU A 58 -17.37 -12.70 16.06
N PHE A 59 -17.97 -13.33 15.05
CA PHE A 59 -18.13 -12.74 13.71
C PHE A 59 -19.37 -11.85 13.61
N THR A 60 -20.36 -12.13 14.45
CA THR A 60 -21.70 -11.57 14.32
C THR A 60 -22.26 -11.29 15.72
N THR A 61 -22.95 -10.17 15.91
CA THR A 61 -23.46 -9.75 17.24
C THR A 61 -24.99 -9.89 17.30
N HIS A 62 -25.50 -10.45 18.40
CA HIS A 62 -26.95 -10.67 18.58
C HIS A 62 -27.72 -9.38 18.86
N ASP A 63 -27.06 -8.40 19.48
CA ASP A 63 -27.63 -7.09 19.72
C ASP A 63 -27.66 -6.28 18.43
N SER A 64 -28.60 -5.33 18.33
CA SER A 64 -28.52 -4.27 17.33
C SER A 64 -27.23 -3.51 17.62
N GLY A 65 -26.11 -3.93 17.00
CA GLY A 65 -24.81 -3.28 17.19
C GLY A 65 -24.94 -1.77 16.98
N GLU A 66 -23.93 -0.98 17.37
CA GLU A 66 -24.06 0.48 17.42
C GLU A 66 -24.72 1.11 16.18
N THR A 67 -25.48 2.20 16.36
CA THR A 67 -26.14 2.88 15.24
C THR A 67 -25.12 3.39 14.21
N LEU A 68 -25.48 3.41 12.91
CA LEU A 68 -24.62 3.88 11.81
C LEU A 68 -23.96 5.24 12.11
N GLN A 69 -24.71 6.15 12.74
CA GLN A 69 -24.24 7.49 13.13
C GLN A 69 -23.11 7.46 14.17
N ARG A 70 -23.02 6.43 15.03
CA ARG A 70 -21.89 6.20 15.95
C ARG A 70 -20.70 5.48 15.30
N ARG A 71 -20.94 4.62 14.31
CA ARG A 71 -19.90 3.80 13.65
C ARG A 71 -18.99 4.61 12.73
N CYS A 72 -19.52 5.64 12.07
CA CYS A 72 -18.74 6.41 11.11
C CYS A 72 -17.67 7.27 11.81
N GLY A 73 -16.40 7.01 11.51
CA GLY A 73 -15.27 7.87 11.87
C GLY A 73 -14.66 7.67 13.26
N ARG A 74 -15.21 6.79 14.10
CA ARG A 74 -14.59 6.42 15.38
C ARG A 74 -13.76 5.15 15.19
N ALA A 75 -12.44 5.26 15.42
CA ALA A 75 -11.62 4.09 15.62
C ALA A 75 -12.13 3.37 16.87
N PHE A 76 -12.56 2.12 16.73
CA PHE A 76 -12.95 1.32 17.88
C PHE A 76 -11.71 1.07 18.73
N GLN A 77 -11.59 1.87 19.79
CA GLN A 77 -10.50 1.79 20.75
C GLN A 77 -10.58 0.41 21.40
N ASN A 78 -9.51 -0.39 21.27
CA ASN A 78 -9.40 -1.79 21.71
C ASN A 78 -9.92 -2.89 20.76
N ALA A 79 -10.34 -2.58 19.52
CA ALA A 79 -10.77 -3.61 18.56
C ALA A 79 -9.61 -4.54 18.25
N TYR A 80 -8.43 -3.94 18.07
CA TYR A 80 -7.21 -4.70 17.87
C TYR A 80 -6.90 -5.58 19.08
N THR A 81 -7.00 -5.05 20.31
CA THR A 81 -6.71 -5.82 21.53
C THR A 81 -7.64 -7.02 21.70
N ALA A 82 -8.94 -6.85 21.41
CA ALA A 82 -9.93 -7.93 21.45
C ALA A 82 -9.70 -8.98 20.34
N ASP A 83 -9.39 -8.51 19.13
CA ASP A 83 -9.27 -9.38 17.95
C ASP A 83 -7.88 -10.04 17.86
N ARG A 84 -6.83 -9.47 18.48
CA ARG A 84 -5.41 -9.84 18.25
C ARG A 84 -5.13 -11.33 18.45
N GLN A 85 -5.75 -11.93 19.44
CA GLN A 85 -5.61 -13.36 19.76
C GLN A 85 -6.27 -14.28 18.71
N HIS A 86 -6.96 -13.71 17.72
CA HIS A 86 -7.65 -14.42 16.64
C HIS A 86 -7.19 -13.97 15.24
N LEU A 87 -6.27 -13.00 15.12
CA LEU A 87 -5.75 -12.48 13.84
C LEU A 87 -4.69 -13.40 13.22
N PHE A 88 -5.02 -14.69 13.10
CA PHE A 88 -4.22 -15.67 12.37
C PHE A 88 -4.83 -15.90 10.99
N LEU A 89 -3.99 -16.18 9.98
CA LEU A 89 -4.43 -16.42 8.61
C LEU A 89 -5.52 -17.50 8.55
N GLU A 90 -5.34 -18.58 9.30
CA GLU A 90 -6.32 -19.68 9.40
C GLU A 90 -7.72 -19.17 9.76
N MET A 91 -7.83 -18.26 10.74
CA MET A 91 -9.10 -17.69 11.17
C MET A 91 -9.69 -16.67 10.18
N LEU A 92 -8.85 -16.04 9.35
CA LEU A 92 -9.31 -15.14 8.28
C LEU A 92 -9.81 -15.93 7.07
N TYR A 93 -9.26 -17.11 6.79
CA TYR A 93 -9.70 -17.97 5.69
C TYR A 93 -10.88 -18.88 6.05
N ASN A 94 -11.08 -19.19 7.33
CA ASN A 94 -12.21 -20.00 7.76
C ASN A 94 -13.54 -19.26 7.52
N HIS A 95 -14.43 -19.92 6.78
CA HIS A 95 -15.76 -19.39 6.46
C HIS A 95 -16.69 -19.63 7.64
N HIS A 96 -17.13 -18.56 8.30
CA HIS A 96 -18.04 -18.66 9.43
C HIS A 96 -19.45 -18.26 8.99
N GLN A 97 -20.37 -19.22 9.02
CA GLN A 97 -21.77 -18.98 8.75
C GLN A 97 -22.44 -18.48 10.04
N GLY A 98 -22.84 -17.21 10.05
CA GLY A 98 -23.61 -16.63 11.14
C GLY A 98 -24.68 -15.70 10.57
N ILE A 99 -25.95 -16.01 10.81
CA ILE A 99 -27.05 -15.09 10.52
C ILE A 99 -27.31 -14.31 11.81
N SER A 100 -26.86 -13.06 11.86
CA SER A 100 -27.15 -12.18 13.00
C SER A 100 -27.51 -10.77 12.53
N LYS A 101 -28.02 -9.97 13.46
CA LYS A 101 -28.44 -8.57 13.22
C LYS A 101 -27.26 -7.60 13.10
N GLY A 102 -26.05 -8.00 13.49
CA GLY A 102 -24.85 -7.16 13.43
C GLY A 102 -23.59 -7.90 13.00
N ILE A 103 -22.60 -7.14 12.50
CA ILE A 103 -21.25 -7.64 12.15
C ILE A 103 -20.24 -7.18 13.22
N SER A 104 -19.23 -7.98 13.51
CA SER A 104 -18.17 -7.64 14.45
C SER A 104 -17.00 -6.89 13.80
N SER A 105 -16.07 -6.36 14.61
CA SER A 105 -14.79 -5.82 14.13
C SER A 105 -13.97 -6.85 13.38
N PHE A 106 -14.01 -8.11 13.82
CA PHE A 106 -13.31 -9.21 13.18
C PHE A 106 -13.86 -9.49 11.78
N TYR A 107 -15.18 -9.48 11.60
CA TYR A 107 -15.82 -9.64 10.29
C TYR A 107 -15.38 -8.56 9.30
N VAL A 108 -15.30 -7.30 9.74
CA VAL A 108 -14.81 -6.19 8.90
C VAL A 108 -13.35 -6.39 8.50
N ARG A 109 -12.50 -6.89 9.40
CA ARG A 109 -11.10 -7.19 9.07
C ARG A 109 -11.00 -8.32 8.06
N GLN A 110 -11.82 -9.36 8.18
CA GLN A 110 -11.91 -10.45 7.23
C GLN A 110 -12.38 -9.97 5.85
N SER A 111 -13.38 -9.08 5.78
CA SER A 111 -13.84 -8.53 4.50
C SER A 111 -12.77 -7.66 3.83
N VAL A 112 -12.03 -6.86 4.60
CA VAL A 112 -10.90 -6.08 4.08
C VAL A 112 -9.79 -7.01 3.59
N TRP A 113 -9.47 -8.07 4.34
CA TRP A 113 -8.50 -9.06 3.90
C TRP A 113 -8.86 -9.63 2.52
N PHE A 114 -10.09 -10.11 2.31
CA PHE A 114 -10.53 -10.62 1.01
C PHE A 114 -10.59 -9.56 -0.11
N ALA A 115 -10.76 -8.28 0.23
CA ALA A 115 -10.77 -7.20 -0.76
C ALA A 115 -9.36 -6.91 -1.34
N PHE A 116 -8.30 -7.19 -0.58
CA PHE A 116 -6.92 -6.87 -0.97
C PHE A 116 -6.07 -8.11 -1.26
N PHE A 117 -6.43 -9.25 -0.70
CA PHE A 117 -5.74 -10.52 -0.88
C PHE A 117 -6.73 -11.48 -1.53
N GLU A 118 -6.43 -11.92 -2.76
CA GLU A 118 -7.24 -12.92 -3.45
C GLU A 118 -7.49 -14.10 -2.50
N PRO A 119 -8.71 -14.65 -2.47
CA PRO A 119 -8.96 -15.87 -1.72
C PRO A 119 -8.00 -16.92 -2.27
N ILE A 120 -7.04 -17.36 -1.45
CA ILE A 120 -6.19 -18.49 -1.79
C ILE A 120 -7.15 -19.67 -1.90
N LEU A 121 -7.52 -20.02 -3.14
CA LEU A 121 -8.37 -21.17 -3.40
C LEU A 121 -7.70 -22.38 -2.77
N PRO A 122 -8.38 -23.11 -1.86
CA PRO A 122 -7.82 -24.30 -1.25
C PRO A 122 -7.90 -25.47 -2.23
N SER A 123 -7.23 -25.36 -3.39
CA SER A 123 -6.85 -26.54 -4.18
C SER A 123 -5.63 -27.25 -3.59
N GLN A 124 -4.99 -26.68 -2.56
CA GLN A 124 -3.90 -27.31 -1.80
C GLN A 124 -4.27 -27.72 -0.34
N ILE A 125 -5.47 -27.36 0.14
CA ILE A 125 -5.96 -27.72 1.50
C ILE A 125 -7.19 -28.65 1.41
N ALA A 126 -7.44 -29.24 0.24
CA ALA A 126 -8.57 -30.12 0.03
C ALA A 126 -8.41 -31.45 0.78
N SER A 127 -9.00 -31.57 1.97
CA SER A 127 -9.92 -32.69 2.26
C SER A 127 -10.84 -32.32 3.42
N ASN A 128 -12.14 -32.40 3.18
CA ASN A 128 -13.24 -32.29 4.16
C ASN A 128 -13.67 -30.86 4.49
N VAL A 129 -14.50 -30.24 3.64
CA VAL A 129 -15.89 -29.84 3.94
C VAL A 129 -16.47 -29.28 2.64
N LEU A 130 -17.54 -29.90 2.13
CA LEU A 130 -18.41 -29.31 1.11
C LEU A 130 -19.02 -28.02 1.68
N ILE A 131 -18.69 -26.86 1.14
CA ILE A 131 -19.50 -25.64 1.33
C ILE A 131 -19.82 -25.06 -0.04
N SER A 132 -21.11 -25.03 -0.32
CA SER A 132 -21.76 -24.34 -1.43
C SER A 132 -21.45 -22.83 -1.36
N ASP A 133 -20.89 -22.29 -2.42
CA ASP A 133 -20.39 -20.92 -2.49
C ASP A 133 -21.48 -19.97 -3.06
N PRO A 134 -22.00 -18.98 -2.30
CA PRO A 134 -23.01 -18.04 -2.78
C PRO A 134 -22.43 -16.85 -3.57
N PHE A 135 -21.11 -16.63 -3.58
CA PHE A 135 -20.50 -15.47 -4.25
C PHE A 135 -20.06 -15.77 -5.69
N ARG A 136 -20.01 -17.05 -6.07
CA ARG A 136 -19.64 -17.47 -7.43
C ARG A 136 -20.66 -17.11 -8.50
N SER A 137 -21.90 -16.74 -8.15
CA SER A 137 -22.91 -16.32 -9.13
C SER A 137 -22.81 -14.85 -9.55
N LEU A 138 -21.89 -14.06 -8.97
CA LEU A 138 -21.79 -12.62 -9.24
C LEU A 138 -20.65 -12.24 -10.18
N ILE A 139 -19.68 -13.14 -10.42
CA ILE A 139 -18.44 -12.85 -11.16
C ILE A 139 -18.21 -13.90 -12.26
N ASP A 140 -19.22 -14.17 -13.07
CA ASP A 140 -19.02 -14.83 -14.36
C ASP A 140 -19.44 -13.87 -15.48
N ALA A 141 -18.62 -12.83 -15.66
CA ALA A 141 -18.73 -11.83 -16.72
C ALA A 141 -17.83 -12.18 -17.91
N GLY A 142 -17.56 -13.46 -18.15
CA GLY A 142 -16.65 -13.97 -19.19
C GLY A 142 -17.32 -14.46 -20.47
N HIS A 143 -18.64 -14.42 -20.62
CA HIS A 143 -19.38 -14.98 -21.77
C HIS A 143 -20.21 -13.95 -22.54
N LEU A 144 -19.74 -12.69 -22.63
CA LEU A 144 -20.49 -11.61 -23.28
C LEU A 144 -20.15 -11.39 -24.77
N GLU A 145 -19.26 -12.17 -25.38
CA GLU A 145 -18.94 -12.04 -26.82
C GLU A 145 -19.85 -12.89 -27.73
N GLU A 146 -20.65 -13.80 -27.18
CA GLU A 146 -21.53 -14.68 -27.98
C GLU A 146 -22.96 -14.10 -28.20
N LEU A 147 -23.31 -13.00 -27.52
CA LEU A 147 -24.66 -12.40 -27.57
C LEU A 147 -24.87 -11.35 -28.67
N HIS A 148 -23.82 -10.93 -29.38
CA HIS A 148 -23.98 -10.06 -30.56
C HIS A 148 -24.53 -10.81 -31.79
N GLY A 149 -24.60 -12.14 -31.77
CA GLY A 149 -25.19 -12.95 -32.84
C GLY A 149 -26.72 -13.11 -32.78
N ILE A 150 -27.37 -12.71 -31.67
CA ILE A 150 -28.80 -13.04 -31.43
C ILE A 150 -29.74 -11.85 -31.70
N PHE A 151 -29.23 -10.62 -31.78
CA PHE A 151 -30.07 -9.42 -31.98
C PHE A 151 -30.50 -9.14 -33.44
N ALA A 152 -30.18 -10.02 -34.40
CA ALA A 152 -30.61 -9.88 -35.79
C ALA A 152 -31.94 -10.58 -36.14
N VAL A 153 -32.60 -11.25 -35.18
CA VAL A 153 -33.83 -12.02 -35.43
C VAL A 153 -35.01 -11.47 -34.62
N ALA A 154 -35.39 -10.23 -34.88
CA ALA A 154 -36.68 -9.67 -34.45
C ALA A 154 -37.19 -8.65 -35.47
N SER A 155 -37.39 -9.11 -36.71
CA SER A 155 -38.18 -8.39 -37.73
C SER A 155 -38.81 -9.40 -38.68
N THR A 156 -39.70 -10.21 -38.15
CA THR A 156 -40.64 -11.00 -38.95
C THR A 156 -41.95 -11.09 -38.19
N SER A 157 -42.72 -10.01 -38.25
CA SER A 157 -44.16 -10.06 -37.95
C SER A 157 -44.91 -10.04 -39.27
N GLN A 158 -45.13 -11.22 -39.84
CA GLN A 158 -46.31 -11.48 -40.65
C GLN A 158 -47.40 -12.03 -39.72
N ALA A 159 -48.57 -11.41 -39.75
CA ALA A 159 -49.85 -12.07 -39.48
C ALA A 159 -50.91 -11.30 -40.28
N THR A 160 -51.31 -11.76 -41.46
CA THR A 160 -52.51 -12.60 -41.71
C THR A 160 -53.75 -12.18 -40.93
N ALA A 161 -54.77 -11.78 -41.69
CA ALA A 161 -56.11 -11.41 -41.28
C ALA A 161 -56.92 -12.58 -40.69
N GLY A 162 -57.85 -12.28 -39.78
CA GLY A 162 -58.84 -13.25 -39.27
C GLY A 162 -59.78 -12.68 -38.21
N TYR A 163 -60.96 -12.28 -38.66
CA TYR A 163 -62.21 -11.96 -37.95
C TYR A 163 -62.48 -12.73 -36.63
N VAL A 164 -62.96 -12.06 -35.57
CA VAL A 164 -64.17 -12.42 -34.77
C VAL A 164 -64.62 -11.18 -33.96
N GLN A 165 -65.88 -10.79 -34.17
CA GLN A 165 -66.61 -9.75 -33.44
C GLN A 165 -66.90 -10.20 -32.00
N ASN A 166 -66.59 -9.36 -31.01
CA ASN A 166 -67.29 -9.40 -29.72
C ASN A 166 -67.33 -7.98 -29.11
N SER A 167 -68.44 -7.28 -29.34
CA SER A 167 -68.72 -5.91 -28.92
C SER A 167 -69.45 -5.91 -27.58
N GLY A 168 -68.78 -5.47 -26.52
CA GLY A 168 -69.38 -5.28 -25.19
C GLY A 168 -68.47 -4.70 -24.10
N SER A 169 -67.13 -4.82 -24.23
CA SER A 169 -66.17 -4.38 -23.19
C SER A 169 -64.89 -3.74 -23.80
N GLN A 170 -65.05 -2.98 -24.87
CA GLN A 170 -63.95 -2.52 -25.73
C GLN A 170 -63.11 -1.32 -25.21
N PRO A 171 -63.63 -0.36 -24.41
CA PRO A 171 -62.82 0.79 -23.99
C PRO A 171 -61.79 0.44 -22.90
N GLU A 172 -62.10 -0.47 -21.97
CA GLU A 172 -61.18 -0.87 -20.90
C GLU A 172 -59.93 -1.59 -21.42
N LYS A 173 -60.07 -2.42 -22.45
CA LYS A 173 -58.92 -3.10 -23.08
C LYS A 173 -58.00 -2.12 -23.81
N MET A 174 -58.56 -1.05 -24.37
CA MET A 174 -57.79 -0.03 -25.08
C MET A 174 -57.01 0.86 -24.12
N GLU A 175 -57.57 1.13 -22.93
CA GLU A 175 -56.87 1.86 -21.87
C GLU A 175 -55.75 1.01 -21.25
N ALA A 176 -56.00 -0.27 -20.98
CA ALA A 176 -54.95 -1.19 -20.51
C ALA A 176 -53.77 -1.30 -21.49
N LEU A 177 -54.03 -1.28 -22.81
CA LEU A 177 -52.98 -1.26 -23.82
C LEU A 177 -52.19 0.05 -23.83
N ARG A 178 -52.84 1.19 -23.56
CA ARG A 178 -52.18 2.49 -23.43
C ARG A 178 -51.21 2.50 -22.25
N ASP A 179 -51.63 1.96 -21.11
CA ASP A 179 -50.80 1.86 -19.91
C ASP A 179 -49.58 0.94 -20.14
N VAL A 180 -49.79 -0.19 -20.82
CA VAL A 180 -48.69 -1.10 -21.18
C VAL A 180 -47.70 -0.44 -22.13
N ASN A 181 -48.17 0.29 -23.15
CA ASN A 181 -47.27 1.02 -24.06
C ASN A 181 -46.47 2.10 -23.33
N LYS A 182 -47.11 2.84 -22.43
CA LYS A 182 -46.42 3.84 -21.61
C LYS A 182 -45.34 3.20 -20.74
N HIS A 183 -45.65 2.08 -20.10
CA HIS A 183 -44.67 1.35 -19.30
C HIS A 183 -43.51 0.80 -20.15
N LEU A 184 -43.78 0.35 -21.37
CA LEU A 184 -42.76 -0.11 -22.31
C LEU A 184 -41.82 1.05 -22.71
N GLU A 185 -42.36 2.23 -23.02
CA GLU A 185 -41.57 3.42 -23.34
C GLU A 185 -40.69 3.86 -22.16
N GLU A 186 -41.21 3.81 -20.93
CA GLU A 186 -40.44 4.07 -19.70
C GLU A 186 -39.29 3.07 -19.53
N LEU A 187 -39.54 1.78 -19.78
CA LEU A 187 -38.53 0.73 -19.68
C LEU A 187 -37.44 0.87 -20.76
N GLU A 188 -37.81 1.26 -21.98
CA GLU A 188 -36.85 1.56 -23.05
C GLU A 188 -35.98 2.78 -22.74
N LEU A 189 -36.56 3.81 -22.12
CA LEU A 189 -35.81 4.96 -21.65
C LEU A 189 -34.82 4.56 -20.54
N GLN A 190 -35.26 3.75 -19.58
CA GLN A 190 -34.42 3.26 -18.49
C GLN A 190 -33.27 2.38 -19.02
N ASN A 191 -33.54 1.49 -19.99
CA ASN A 191 -32.50 0.69 -20.64
C ASN A 191 -31.46 1.54 -21.35
N ARG A 192 -31.87 2.59 -22.09
CA ARG A 192 -30.94 3.53 -22.73
C ARG A 192 -30.03 4.23 -21.71
N GLU A 193 -30.59 4.64 -20.58
CA GLU A 193 -29.84 5.28 -19.52
C GLU A 193 -28.83 4.31 -18.87
N TYR A 194 -29.21 3.06 -18.63
CA TYR A 194 -28.28 2.04 -18.15
C TYR A 194 -27.13 1.77 -19.13
N PHE A 195 -27.41 1.68 -20.42
CA PHE A 195 -26.36 1.52 -21.43
C PHE A 195 -25.39 2.70 -21.44
N ARG A 196 -25.91 3.93 -21.32
CA ARG A 196 -25.06 5.13 -21.21
C ARG A 196 -24.13 5.07 -19.99
N GLN A 197 -24.67 4.70 -18.82
CA GLN A 197 -23.86 4.55 -17.60
C GLN A 197 -22.81 3.44 -17.72
N LEU A 198 -23.16 2.33 -18.37
CA LEU A 198 -22.23 1.23 -18.61
C LEU A 198 -21.07 1.67 -19.52
N GLU A 199 -21.36 2.45 -20.56
CA GLU A 199 -20.36 2.96 -21.49
C GLU A 199 -19.45 4.02 -20.84
N GLU A 200 -20.02 4.91 -20.03
CA GLU A 200 -19.27 5.86 -19.20
C GLU A 200 -18.35 5.14 -18.19
N SER A 201 -18.87 4.10 -17.51
CA SER A 201 -18.08 3.28 -16.59
C SER A 201 -16.95 2.53 -17.31
N ARG A 202 -17.21 2.02 -18.52
CA ARG A 202 -16.20 1.35 -19.34
C ARG A 202 -15.09 2.32 -19.77
N ALA A 203 -15.46 3.53 -20.18
CA ALA A 203 -14.50 4.58 -20.54
C ALA A 203 -13.66 5.02 -19.32
N CYS A 204 -14.27 5.13 -18.14
CA CYS A 204 -13.54 5.42 -16.90
C CYS A 204 -12.55 4.29 -16.55
N SER A 205 -12.98 3.03 -16.68
CA SER A 205 -12.14 1.87 -16.42
C SER A 205 -10.91 1.82 -17.34
N THR A 206 -11.05 2.15 -18.62
CA THR A 206 -9.91 2.16 -19.56
C THR A 206 -8.93 3.30 -19.29
N ASP A 207 -9.42 4.49 -18.91
CA ASP A 207 -8.56 5.61 -18.47
C ASP A 207 -7.75 5.24 -17.21
N LEU A 208 -8.41 4.62 -16.22
CA LEU A 208 -7.73 4.13 -15.02
C LEU A 208 -6.68 3.06 -15.35
N GLN A 209 -6.99 2.13 -16.26
CA GLN A 209 -6.04 1.13 -16.73
C GLN A 209 -4.82 1.76 -17.43
N GLY A 210 -5.04 2.84 -18.20
CA GLY A 210 -3.98 3.64 -18.79
C GLY A 210 -3.08 4.28 -17.72
N LYS A 211 -3.68 4.89 -16.70
CA LYS A 211 -2.95 5.49 -15.56
C LYS A 211 -2.13 4.45 -14.79
N ILE A 212 -2.69 3.25 -14.55
CA ILE A 212 -1.98 2.14 -13.90
C ILE A 212 -0.75 1.75 -14.72
N SER A 213 -0.90 1.57 -16.03
CA SER A 213 0.23 1.25 -16.93
C SER A 213 1.32 2.31 -16.88
N CYS A 214 0.95 3.60 -16.90
CA CYS A 214 1.91 4.70 -16.78
C CYS A 214 2.65 4.71 -15.44
N LEU A 215 1.97 4.40 -14.34
CA LEU A 215 2.60 4.32 -13.02
C LEU A 215 3.55 3.12 -12.92
N GLN A 216 3.18 1.98 -13.47
CA GLN A 216 4.04 0.78 -13.51
C GLN A 216 5.35 1.05 -14.25
N LEU A 217 5.30 1.76 -15.39
CA LEU A 217 6.51 2.17 -16.11
C LEU A 217 7.40 3.10 -15.27
N LYS A 218 6.81 4.10 -14.61
CA LYS A 218 7.56 5.02 -13.74
C LYS A 218 8.22 4.30 -12.56
N ILE A 219 7.55 3.31 -11.98
CA ILE A 219 8.13 2.48 -10.91
C ILE A 219 9.35 1.73 -11.46
N GLY A 220 9.23 1.11 -12.64
CA GLY A 220 10.35 0.43 -13.29
C GLY A 220 11.55 1.34 -13.57
N ASP A 221 11.31 2.57 -14.03
CA ASP A 221 12.37 3.55 -14.30
C ASP A 221 13.10 4.00 -13.02
N GLU A 222 12.34 4.28 -11.95
CA GLU A 222 12.94 4.66 -10.66
C GLU A 222 13.67 3.47 -10.00
N ASP A 223 13.17 2.24 -10.14
CA ASP A 223 13.85 1.03 -9.68
C ASP A 223 15.18 0.82 -10.44
N ALA A 224 15.20 1.02 -11.76
CA ALA A 224 16.42 0.93 -12.56
C ALA A 224 17.45 1.99 -12.12
N LYS A 225 17.00 3.21 -11.86
CA LYS A 225 17.83 4.32 -11.38
C LYS A 225 18.37 4.06 -9.97
N ALA A 226 17.56 3.53 -9.06
CA ALA A 226 17.98 3.15 -7.72
C ALA A 226 19.05 2.05 -7.75
N ASN A 227 18.86 1.04 -8.60
CA ASN A 227 19.83 -0.03 -8.80
C ASN A 227 21.16 0.49 -9.36
N ASN A 228 21.12 1.41 -10.33
CA ASN A 228 22.33 2.06 -10.85
C ASN A 228 23.09 2.83 -9.75
N MET A 229 22.36 3.62 -8.94
CA MET A 229 22.94 4.35 -7.82
C MET A 229 23.60 3.40 -6.80
N LEU A 230 22.95 2.28 -6.48
CA LEU A 230 23.48 1.27 -5.56
C LEU A 230 24.77 0.63 -6.09
N LEU A 231 24.84 0.32 -7.38
CA LEU A 231 26.05 -0.20 -8.02
C LEU A 231 27.22 0.81 -7.95
N ASN A 232 26.94 2.10 -8.19
CA ASN A 232 27.95 3.15 -8.08
C ASN A 232 28.46 3.31 -6.64
N LEU A 233 27.56 3.25 -5.65
CA LEU A 233 27.93 3.31 -4.24
C LEU A 233 28.79 2.11 -3.83
N ARG A 234 28.45 0.90 -4.28
CA ARG A 234 29.25 -0.30 -4.02
C ARG A 234 30.66 -0.17 -4.61
N SER A 235 30.78 0.27 -5.87
CA SER A 235 32.08 0.50 -6.49
C SER A 235 32.91 1.54 -5.72
N ARG A 236 32.26 2.59 -5.21
CA ARG A 236 32.94 3.61 -4.39
C ARG A 236 33.41 3.04 -3.05
N GLU A 237 32.61 2.21 -2.40
CA GLU A 237 32.97 1.51 -1.15
C GLU A 237 34.19 0.62 -1.35
N GLU A 238 34.22 -0.18 -2.42
CA GLU A 238 35.35 -1.04 -2.77
C GLU A 238 36.63 -0.23 -2.99
N SER A 239 36.53 0.89 -3.71
CA SER A 239 37.66 1.81 -3.92
C SER A 239 38.20 2.41 -2.62
N LEU A 240 37.32 2.86 -1.72
CA LEU A 240 37.72 3.41 -0.42
C LEU A 240 38.34 2.34 0.48
N ASN A 241 37.82 1.10 0.43
CA ASN A 241 38.38 0.00 1.19
C ASN A 241 39.79 -0.38 0.70
N ALA A 242 40.02 -0.33 -0.63
CA ALA A 242 41.35 -0.52 -1.20
C ALA A 242 42.33 0.57 -0.74
N GLU A 243 41.91 1.84 -0.74
CA GLU A 243 42.71 2.97 -0.25
C GLU A 243 43.05 2.83 1.24
N LYS A 244 42.06 2.46 2.07
CA LYS A 244 42.25 2.17 3.49
C LYS A 244 43.30 1.09 3.71
N ASN A 245 43.22 -0.02 2.97
CA ASN A 245 44.17 -1.12 3.09
C ASN A 245 45.59 -0.68 2.67
N GLN A 246 45.71 0.13 1.62
CA GLN A 246 47.00 0.69 1.20
C GLN A 246 47.60 1.59 2.29
N LEU A 247 46.79 2.44 2.93
CA LEU A 247 47.24 3.28 4.04
C LEU A 247 47.67 2.45 5.26
N LEU A 248 46.94 1.38 5.57
CA LEU A 248 47.30 0.48 6.66
C LEU A 248 48.69 -0.16 6.45
N VAL A 249 48.98 -0.61 5.24
CA VAL A 249 50.32 -1.14 4.89
C VAL A 249 51.40 -0.09 5.09
N LYS A 250 51.18 1.14 4.61
CA LYS A 250 52.12 2.26 4.79
C LYS A 250 52.34 2.60 6.27
N PHE A 251 51.26 2.57 7.06
CA PHE A 251 51.34 2.83 8.50
C PHE A 251 52.23 1.79 9.19
N THR A 252 52.00 0.50 8.92
CA THR A 252 52.85 -0.59 9.43
C THR A 252 54.32 -0.44 9.02
N GLU A 253 54.59 -0.01 7.78
CA GLU A 253 55.96 0.25 7.32
C GLU A 253 56.62 1.38 8.13
N LEU A 254 55.89 2.46 8.39
CA LEU A 254 56.37 3.59 9.19
C LEU A 254 56.60 3.20 10.66
N GLU A 255 55.70 2.42 11.26
CA GLU A 255 55.88 1.88 12.61
C GLU A 255 57.16 1.04 12.73
N ASN A 256 57.45 0.20 11.73
CA ASN A 256 58.66 -0.60 11.70
C ASN A 256 59.92 0.28 11.55
N LYS A 257 59.88 1.32 10.71
CA LYS A 257 60.98 2.29 10.59
C LYS A 257 61.21 3.05 11.89
N LEU A 258 60.15 3.44 12.59
CA LEU A 258 60.25 4.11 13.87
C LEU A 258 60.94 3.22 14.90
N LYS A 259 60.51 1.96 15.05
CA LYS A 259 61.15 0.99 15.95
C LYS A 259 62.63 0.80 15.66
N TYR A 260 63.02 0.76 14.37
CA TYR A 260 64.42 0.67 13.98
C TYR A 260 65.23 1.90 14.41
N MET A 261 64.68 3.10 14.21
CA MET A 261 65.33 4.35 14.64
C MET A 261 65.44 4.44 16.16
N GLU A 262 64.41 4.03 16.91
CA GLU A 262 64.42 3.95 18.38
C GLU A 262 65.54 3.04 18.87
N ALA A 263 65.65 1.82 18.33
CA ALA A 263 66.72 0.89 18.69
C ALA A 263 68.12 1.44 18.37
N GLY A 264 68.28 2.13 17.23
CA GLY A 264 69.53 2.81 16.87
C GLY A 264 69.89 3.95 17.82
N ASN A 265 68.90 4.73 18.25
CA ASN A 265 69.09 5.79 19.24
C ASN A 265 69.49 5.22 20.61
N ASP A 266 68.87 4.12 21.05
CA ASP A 266 69.22 3.44 22.30
C ASP A 266 70.66 2.92 22.27
N GLU A 267 71.13 2.40 21.13
CA GLU A 267 72.52 2.00 20.92
C GLU A 267 73.47 3.19 21.04
N LEU A 268 73.18 4.30 20.36
CA LEU A 268 73.99 5.52 20.44
C LEU A 268 74.04 6.08 21.86
N GLN A 269 72.92 6.05 22.60
CA GLN A 269 72.88 6.46 24.00
C GLN A 269 73.76 5.57 24.88
N ARG A 270 73.76 4.24 24.66
CA ARG A 270 74.64 3.30 25.35
C ARG A 270 76.12 3.59 25.07
N GLN A 271 76.49 3.80 23.82
CA GLN A 271 77.87 4.14 23.43
C GLN A 271 78.32 5.46 24.07
N LEU A 272 77.45 6.48 24.07
CA LEU A 272 77.73 7.77 24.68
C LEU A 272 77.90 7.67 26.20
N ALA A 273 77.10 6.83 26.87
CA ALA A 273 77.25 6.54 28.30
C ALA A 273 78.60 5.85 28.60
N GLN A 274 79.00 4.87 27.79
CA GLN A 274 80.31 4.20 27.92
C GLN A 274 81.47 5.18 27.75
N LEU A 275 81.43 6.06 26.73
CA LEU A 275 82.46 7.07 26.52
C LEU A 275 82.56 8.06 27.68
N ARG A 276 81.42 8.50 28.24
CA ARG A 276 81.41 9.34 29.45
C ARG A 276 82.08 8.65 30.63
N GLN A 277 81.83 7.36 30.82
CA GLN A 277 82.46 6.57 31.89
C GLN A 277 83.98 6.49 31.71
N ILE A 278 84.46 6.19 30.50
CA ILE A 278 85.90 6.14 30.18
C ILE A 278 86.57 7.51 30.41
N MET A 279 85.91 8.60 30.02
CA MET A 279 86.44 9.95 30.24
C MET A 279 86.55 10.27 31.74
N LEU A 280 85.60 9.83 32.57
CA LEU A 280 85.66 10.02 34.03
C LEU A 280 86.81 9.22 34.65
N GLU A 281 86.99 7.96 34.24
CA GLU A 281 88.08 7.10 34.71
C GLU A 281 89.45 7.68 34.34
N THR A 282 89.64 8.08 33.08
CA THR A 282 90.90 8.69 32.62
C THR A 282 91.19 10.03 33.31
N GLN A 283 90.16 10.85 33.59
CA GLN A 283 90.32 12.08 34.36
C GLN A 283 90.74 11.80 35.81
N ASN A 284 90.19 10.76 36.45
CA ASN A 284 90.56 10.36 37.80
C ASN A 284 92.00 9.82 37.85
N ASP A 285 92.38 8.98 36.89
CA ASP A 285 93.76 8.46 36.77
C ASP A 285 94.79 9.58 36.57
N ALA A 286 94.46 10.59 35.78
CA ALA A 286 95.31 11.76 35.58
C ALA A 286 95.49 12.56 36.86
N LYS A 287 94.42 12.73 37.66
CA LYS A 287 94.48 13.39 38.97
C LYS A 287 95.35 12.61 39.96
N VAL A 288 95.20 11.29 40.03
CA VAL A 288 96.02 10.44 40.92
C VAL A 288 97.50 10.54 40.56
N ARG A 289 97.84 10.52 39.26
CA ARG A 289 99.23 10.66 38.80
C ARG A 289 99.88 12.00 39.11
N MET A 290 99.11 13.09 39.25
CA MET A 290 99.66 14.40 39.63
C MET A 290 99.91 14.56 41.13
N CYS A 291 99.34 13.68 41.97
CA CYS A 291 99.47 13.74 43.42
C CYS A 291 100.61 12.86 43.98
N LEU A 292 101.28 12.08 43.13
CA LEU A 292 102.41 11.21 43.47
C LEU A 292 103.71 11.81 42.93
#